data_AF-A0A847XBJ9-F1
#
_entry.id   AF-A0A847XBJ9-F1
#
_cell.length_a   1.000
_cell.length_b   1.000
_cell.length_c   1.000
_cell.angle_alpha   90.00
_cell.angle_beta   90.00
_cell.angle_gamma   90.00
#
_symmetry.space_group_name_H-M   'P 1'
#
loop_
_entity.id
_entity.type
_entity.pdbx_description
1 polymer ?
#
loop_
_entity_poly.entity_id
_entity_poly.type
_entity_poly.pdbx_seq_one_letter_code
_entity_poly.pdbx_strand_id
1 'polypeptide(L)'
;VDLLAWQFHVDFYDPALSLTAKRNLVKSSILVHKRKGTPWAVRQVCNDAFGYAEIIEWFDYGGEPYHFSILTEGSLVDSVAWQSFFRALESAKNVRSWLDEITISRPLHLDLYYGMPELTKGTTSLTTRLPDSIVTKPYYGTATGKLGNMTLTTLR
;
A
#
# COMPACT_ATOMS: atom_id res chain seq x y z
N VAL A 1 -9.21 -17.39 -24.24
CA VAL A 1 -8.99 -15.98 -23.82
C VAL A 1 -7.50 -15.70 -23.73
N ASP A 2 -6.74 -16.66 -23.23
CA ASP A 2 -5.29 -16.66 -23.05
C ASP A 2 -4.53 -16.40 -24.36
N LEU A 3 -4.92 -17.07 -25.46
CA LEU A 3 -4.38 -16.80 -26.80
C LEU A 3 -4.66 -15.38 -27.31
N LEU A 4 -5.83 -14.81 -26.96
CA LEU A 4 -6.16 -13.42 -27.32
C LEU A 4 -5.32 -12.44 -26.49
N ALA A 5 -5.10 -12.72 -25.21
CA ALA A 5 -4.21 -11.90 -24.38
C ALA A 5 -2.78 -11.90 -24.91
N TRP A 6 -2.30 -13.05 -25.41
CA TRP A 6 -1.02 -13.14 -26.10
C TRP A 6 -1.00 -12.33 -27.40
N GLN A 7 -2.02 -12.49 -28.27
CA GLN A 7 -2.11 -11.76 -29.53
C GLN A 7 -2.15 -10.24 -29.34
N PHE A 8 -2.80 -9.76 -28.29
CA PHE A 8 -2.88 -8.33 -27.98
C PHE A 8 -1.72 -7.82 -27.13
N HIS A 9 -0.68 -8.63 -26.87
CA HIS A 9 0.46 -8.27 -26.04
C HIS A 9 0.03 -7.64 -24.70
N VAL A 10 -0.91 -8.29 -24.01
CA VAL A 10 -1.41 -7.83 -22.71
C VAL A 10 -0.31 -8.01 -21.68
N ASP A 11 0.36 -6.90 -21.35
CA ASP A 11 1.56 -6.86 -20.49
C ASP A 11 1.29 -7.37 -19.04
N PHE A 12 0.03 -7.38 -18.58
CA PHE A 12 -0.39 -7.74 -17.21
C PHE A 12 -1.16 -9.07 -17.11
N TYR A 13 -1.00 -9.98 -18.07
CA TYR A 13 -1.75 -11.23 -18.09
C TYR A 13 -1.19 -12.28 -17.14
N ASP A 14 -1.89 -12.53 -16.03
CA ASP A 14 -1.65 -13.70 -15.18
C ASP A 14 -2.66 -14.82 -15.51
N PRO A 15 -2.20 -16.04 -15.88
CA PRO A 15 -3.06 -17.20 -16.08
C PRO A 15 -3.92 -17.56 -14.86
N ALA A 16 -3.54 -17.17 -13.64
CA ALA A 16 -4.28 -17.44 -12.41
C ALA A 16 -5.52 -16.54 -12.21
N LEU A 17 -5.71 -15.50 -13.04
CA LEU A 17 -6.84 -14.57 -12.91
C LEU A 17 -8.19 -15.23 -13.23
N SER A 18 -9.25 -14.70 -12.61
CA SER A 18 -10.63 -15.11 -12.89
C SER A 18 -11.00 -14.85 -14.36
N LEU A 19 -11.90 -15.66 -14.93
CA LEU A 19 -12.30 -15.56 -16.34
C LEU A 19 -12.86 -14.16 -16.70
N THR A 20 -13.56 -13.52 -15.76
CA THR A 20 -14.10 -12.17 -15.91
C THR A 20 -12.99 -11.13 -15.96
N ALA A 21 -12.00 -11.20 -15.06
CA ALA A 21 -10.84 -10.32 -15.07
C ALA A 21 -10.03 -10.47 -16.37
N LYS A 22 -9.79 -11.71 -16.82
CA LYS A 22 -9.12 -11.99 -18.11
C LYS A 22 -9.83 -11.35 -19.30
N ARG A 23 -11.16 -11.42 -19.36
CA ARG A 23 -11.95 -10.79 -20.43
C ARG A 23 -11.89 -9.26 -20.38
N ASN A 24 -11.89 -8.68 -19.18
CA ASN A 24 -11.78 -7.24 -19.01
C ASN A 24 -10.41 -6.72 -19.43
N LEU A 25 -9.33 -7.40 -19.05
CA LEU A 25 -7.96 -7.08 -19.47
C LEU A 25 -7.80 -7.10 -20.99
N VAL A 26 -8.34 -8.13 -21.66
CA VAL A 26 -8.28 -8.22 -23.12
C VAL A 26 -9.09 -7.10 -23.80
N LYS A 27 -10.19 -6.64 -23.19
CA LYS A 27 -10.97 -5.51 -23.73
C LYS A 27 -10.28 -4.17 -23.51
N SER A 28 -9.68 -3.96 -22.34
CA SER A 28 -9.00 -2.70 -21.99
C SER A 28 -7.67 -2.55 -22.70
N SER A 29 -7.00 -3.65 -23.09
CA SER A 29 -5.68 -3.61 -23.73
C SER A 29 -5.62 -2.70 -24.94
N ILE A 30 -6.60 -2.76 -25.85
CA ILE A 30 -6.64 -1.92 -27.06
C ILE A 30 -6.64 -0.42 -26.70
N LEU A 31 -7.39 -0.03 -25.67
CA LEU A 31 -7.44 1.35 -25.19
C LEU A 31 -6.13 1.77 -24.54
N VAL A 32 -5.51 0.88 -23.77
CA VAL A 32 -4.20 1.10 -23.14
C VAL A 32 -3.12 1.26 -24.21
N HIS A 33 -3.05 0.38 -25.20
CA HIS A 33 -2.12 0.49 -26.33
C HIS A 33 -2.30 1.80 -27.11
N LYS A 34 -3.54 2.23 -27.33
CA LYS A 34 -3.84 3.50 -28.01
C LYS A 34 -3.38 4.74 -27.23
N ARG A 35 -3.32 4.65 -25.91
CA ARG A 35 -3.01 5.77 -25.00
C ARG A 35 -1.66 5.59 -24.27
N LYS A 36 -0.78 4.71 -24.74
CA LYS A 36 0.56 4.53 -24.16
C LYS A 36 1.31 5.86 -24.13
N GLY A 37 2.08 6.08 -23.06
CA GLY A 37 2.81 7.32 -22.82
C GLY A 37 1.96 8.46 -22.25
N THR A 38 0.69 8.23 -21.94
CA THR A 38 -0.16 9.20 -21.22
C THR A 38 -0.25 8.88 -19.73
N PRO A 39 -0.45 9.88 -18.85
CA PRO A 39 -0.70 9.65 -17.42
C PRO A 39 -1.87 8.69 -17.18
N TRP A 40 -2.85 8.66 -18.09
CA TRP A 40 -3.99 7.74 -18.01
C TRP A 40 -3.56 6.27 -18.14
N ALA A 41 -2.64 5.94 -19.05
CA ALA A 41 -2.17 4.57 -19.21
C ALA A 41 -1.36 4.11 -17.98
N VAL A 42 -0.52 4.99 -17.43
CA VAL A 42 0.21 4.74 -16.18
C VAL A 42 -0.78 4.50 -15.03
N ARG A 43 -1.81 5.35 -14.91
CA ARG A 43 -2.82 5.22 -13.85
C ARG A 43 -3.56 3.90 -13.95
N GLN A 44 -3.89 3.47 -15.17
CA GLN A 44 -4.59 2.21 -15.38
C GLN A 44 -3.74 1.01 -14.96
N VAL A 45 -2.44 0.99 -15.31
CA VAL A 45 -1.52 -0.07 -14.87
C VAL A 45 -1.39 -0.10 -13.35
N CYS A 46 -1.26 1.07 -12.72
CA CYS A 46 -1.17 1.14 -11.26
C CYS A 46 -2.49 0.70 -10.58
N ASN A 47 -3.64 1.06 -11.16
CA ASN A 47 -4.95 0.64 -10.65
C ASN A 47 -5.18 -0.87 -10.82
N ASP A 48 -4.74 -1.45 -11.93
CA ASP A 48 -4.83 -2.89 -12.17
C ASP A 48 -3.89 -3.68 -11.23
N ALA A 49 -2.75 -3.09 -10.83
CA ALA A 49 -1.79 -3.71 -9.91
C ALA A 49 -2.18 -3.58 -8.43
N PHE A 50 -2.63 -2.40 -7.99
CA PHE A 50 -2.84 -2.07 -6.57
C PHE A 50 -4.31 -1.85 -6.19
N GLY A 51 -5.23 -1.86 -7.15
CA GLY A 51 -6.66 -1.58 -6.95
C GLY A 51 -7.01 -0.08 -6.98
N TYR A 52 -6.23 0.75 -6.30
CA TYR A 52 -6.30 2.21 -6.36
C TYR A 52 -4.90 2.79 -6.33
N ALA A 53 -4.62 3.72 -7.24
CA ALA A 53 -3.35 4.44 -7.27
C ALA A 53 -3.55 5.85 -7.81
N GLU A 54 -2.88 6.80 -7.16
CA GLU A 54 -2.83 8.20 -7.55
C GLU A 54 -1.43 8.52 -8.09
N ILE A 55 -1.39 9.31 -9.16
CA ILE A 55 -0.14 9.78 -9.76
C ILE A 55 0.01 11.23 -9.38
N ILE A 56 1.13 11.55 -8.74
CA ILE A 56 1.52 12.90 -8.36
C ILE A 56 2.58 13.34 -9.35
N GLU A 57 2.32 14.43 -10.07
CA GLU A 57 3.26 14.97 -11.06
C GLU A 57 4.32 15.84 -10.39
N TRP A 58 5.51 15.95 -11.00
CA TRP A 58 6.65 16.70 -10.46
C TRP A 58 6.31 18.13 -10.00
N PHE A 59 5.40 18.82 -10.69
CA PHE A 59 5.04 20.19 -10.33
C PHE A 59 4.23 20.29 -9.02
N ASP A 60 3.60 19.20 -8.57
CA ASP A 60 2.81 19.18 -7.34
C ASP A 60 3.69 18.96 -6.10
N TYR A 61 4.80 18.22 -6.22
CA TYR A 61 5.74 17.95 -5.12
C TYR A 61 7.07 18.68 -5.22
N GLY A 62 7.29 19.46 -6.29
CA GLY A 62 8.54 20.20 -6.52
C GLY A 62 9.70 19.34 -7.02
N GLY A 63 9.41 18.28 -7.78
CA GLY A 63 10.41 17.40 -8.39
C GLY A 63 11.02 17.94 -9.69
N GLU A 64 11.90 17.14 -10.30
CA GLU A 64 12.54 17.45 -11.58
C GLU A 64 11.54 17.34 -12.76
N PRO A 65 11.69 18.16 -13.83
CA PRO A 65 10.80 18.10 -14.98
C PRO A 65 10.73 16.70 -15.59
N TYR A 66 9.51 16.25 -15.93
CA TYR A 66 9.20 14.92 -16.48
C TYR A 66 9.24 13.75 -15.47
N HIS A 67 9.32 14.06 -14.17
CA HIS A 67 9.25 13.05 -13.13
C HIS A 67 7.82 12.89 -12.59
N PHE A 68 7.55 11.74 -11.98
CA PHE A 68 6.30 11.48 -11.30
C PHE A 68 6.50 10.53 -10.13
N SER A 69 5.61 10.65 -9.15
CA SER A 69 5.54 9.78 -7.98
C SER A 69 4.19 9.07 -7.94
N ILE A 70 4.18 7.85 -7.40
CA ILE A 70 2.96 7.05 -7.28
C ILE A 70 2.59 6.95 -5.81
N LEU A 71 1.36 7.35 -5.46
CA LEU A 71 0.77 7.15 -4.14
C LEU A 71 -0.24 5.99 -4.22
N THR A 72 -0.05 4.98 -3.39
CA THR A 72 -0.93 3.80 -3.36
C THR A 72 -1.20 3.34 -1.93
N GLU A 73 -2.34 2.69 -1.71
CA GLU A 73 -2.66 2.01 -0.44
C GLU A 73 -2.33 0.51 -0.51
N GLY A 74 -2.25 -0.03 -1.73
CA GLY A 74 -1.98 -1.43 -2.00
C GLY A 74 -0.49 -1.77 -1.89
N SER A 75 -0.20 -3.05 -1.63
CA SER A 75 1.17 -3.55 -1.56
C SER A 75 1.29 -4.86 -2.32
N LEU A 76 2.34 -4.97 -3.14
CA LEU A 76 2.72 -6.23 -3.76
C LEU A 76 3.63 -6.97 -2.78
N VAL A 77 3.24 -8.20 -2.44
CA VAL A 77 3.94 -9.03 -1.44
C VAL A 77 5.14 -9.75 -2.05
N ASP A 78 5.07 -10.09 -3.34
CA ASP A 78 6.05 -10.96 -4.00
C ASP A 78 7.00 -10.19 -4.93
N SER A 79 8.26 -10.64 -4.96
CA SER A 79 9.31 -10.12 -5.83
C SER A 79 8.97 -10.27 -7.32
N VAL A 80 8.30 -11.37 -7.69
CA VAL A 80 7.87 -11.63 -9.07
C VAL A 80 6.81 -10.63 -9.50
N ALA A 81 5.88 -10.31 -8.59
CA ALA A 81 4.83 -9.34 -8.83
C ALA A 81 5.38 -7.91 -8.98
N TRP A 82 6.42 -7.56 -8.23
CA TRP A 82 7.15 -6.30 -8.44
C TRP A 82 7.82 -6.23 -9.81
N GLN A 83 8.47 -7.31 -10.26
CA GLN A 83 9.11 -7.34 -11.58
C GLN A 83 8.10 -7.28 -12.74
N SER A 84 6.93 -7.90 -12.62
CA SER A 84 5.87 -7.76 -13.63
C SER A 84 5.30 -6.35 -13.62
N PHE A 85 5.07 -5.76 -12.45
CA PHE A 85 4.63 -4.37 -12.31
C PHE A 85 5.60 -3.39 -12.97
N PHE A 86 6.90 -3.45 -12.67
CA PHE A 86 7.88 -2.55 -13.28
C PHE A 86 7.95 -2.71 -14.80
N ARG A 87 7.85 -3.94 -15.32
CA ARG A 87 7.78 -4.18 -16.77
C ARG A 87 6.56 -3.53 -17.41
N ALA A 88 5.39 -3.65 -16.78
CA ALA A 88 4.17 -3.03 -17.27
C ALA A 88 4.19 -1.49 -17.14
N LEU A 89 4.77 -0.97 -16.06
CA LEU A 89 4.94 0.46 -15.87
C LEU A 89 5.84 1.05 -16.96
N GLU A 90 6.97 0.39 -17.25
CA GLU A 90 7.89 0.79 -18.30
C GLU A 90 7.24 0.76 -19.69
N SER A 91 6.38 -0.22 -19.95
CA SER A 91 5.68 -0.35 -21.24
C SER A 91 4.55 0.68 -21.41
N ALA A 92 4.02 1.22 -20.31
CA ALA A 92 2.91 2.16 -20.31
C ALA A 92 3.37 3.63 -20.23
N LYS A 93 4.46 3.91 -19.51
CA LYS A 93 5.00 5.27 -19.38
C LYS A 93 5.66 5.75 -20.66
N ASN A 94 5.83 7.06 -20.77
CA ASN A 94 6.64 7.63 -21.83
C ASN A 94 8.12 7.38 -21.51
N VAL A 95 8.93 7.11 -22.54
CA VAL A 95 10.39 6.90 -22.41
C VAL A 95 11.08 8.10 -21.74
N ARG A 96 10.55 9.32 -21.94
CA ARG A 96 11.09 10.55 -21.32
C ARG A 96 10.72 10.73 -19.84
N SER A 97 9.78 9.95 -19.32
CA SER A 97 9.25 10.11 -17.97
C SER A 97 9.95 9.18 -16.99
N TRP A 98 10.28 9.72 -15.82
CA TRP A 98 11.03 9.03 -14.76
C TRP A 98 10.16 8.85 -13.52
N LEU A 99 10.21 7.66 -12.94
CA LEU A 99 9.58 7.37 -11.65
C LEU A 99 10.56 7.73 -10.54
N ASP A 100 10.19 8.63 -9.64
CA ASP A 100 11.00 9.00 -8.47
C ASP A 100 10.75 8.05 -7.31
N GLU A 101 9.50 7.99 -6.85
CA GLU A 101 9.13 7.25 -5.65
C GLU A 101 7.76 6.59 -5.79
N ILE A 102 7.61 5.43 -5.13
CA ILE A 102 6.33 4.79 -4.88
C ILE A 102 6.06 4.87 -3.37
N THR A 103 5.15 5.75 -2.97
CA THR A 103 4.74 5.93 -1.58
C THR A 103 3.55 5.04 -1.29
N ILE A 104 3.69 4.14 -0.30
CA ILE A 104 2.61 3.29 0.17
C ILE A 104 2.04 3.88 1.47
N SER A 105 0.82 4.42 1.40
CA SER A 105 0.12 4.97 2.56
C SER A 105 -1.02 4.05 2.95
N ARG A 106 -0.93 3.42 4.12
CA ARG A 106 -2.01 2.59 4.67
C ARG A 106 -2.21 2.85 6.15
N PRO A 107 -3.45 2.95 6.64
CA PRO A 107 -3.69 3.02 8.07
C PRO A 107 -3.31 1.68 8.70
N LEU A 108 -2.28 1.69 9.55
CA LEU A 108 -1.94 0.51 10.35
C LEU A 108 -2.88 0.45 11.56
N HIS A 109 -3.63 -0.64 11.69
CA HIS A 109 -4.35 -0.95 12.93
C HIS A 109 -3.47 -1.82 13.81
N LEU A 110 -3.15 -1.35 15.01
CA LEU A 110 -2.33 -2.08 15.98
C LEU A 110 -3.11 -2.24 17.29
N ASP A 111 -3.42 -3.49 17.63
CA ASP A 111 -3.95 -3.85 18.93
C ASP A 111 -2.79 -4.14 19.88
N LEU A 112 -2.58 -3.25 20.85
CA LEU A 112 -1.50 -3.37 21.84
C LEU A 112 -2.06 -3.94 23.14
N TYR A 113 -1.49 -5.07 23.57
CA TYR A 113 -1.80 -5.70 24.85
C TYR A 113 -0.66 -5.46 25.84
N TYR A 114 -0.96 -4.80 26.95
CA TYR A 114 -0.03 -4.65 28.08
C TYR A 114 -0.54 -5.45 29.27
N GLY A 115 0.31 -6.35 29.78
CA GLY A 115 0.06 -7.12 30.99
C GLY A 115 1.12 -6.81 32.04
N MET A 116 0.68 -6.54 33.26
CA MET A 116 1.57 -6.16 34.36
C MET A 116 1.22 -6.96 35.62
N PRO A 117 2.11 -7.85 36.10
CA PRO A 117 1.94 -8.48 37.40
C PRO A 117 2.38 -7.54 38.51
N GLU A 118 1.52 -7.31 39.50
CA GLU A 118 1.82 -6.50 40.68
C GLU A 118 2.17 -7.42 41.87
N LEU A 119 3.30 -7.16 42.54
CA LEU A 119 3.71 -7.82 43.80
C LEU A 119 3.42 -6.89 44.99
N THR A 120 2.99 -7.50 46.10
CA THR A 120 2.34 -6.91 47.29
C THR A 120 3.02 -5.68 47.96
N LYS A 121 4.23 -5.27 47.58
CA LYS A 121 4.84 -4.02 48.03
C LYS A 121 5.58 -3.31 46.90
N GLY A 122 4.96 -2.26 46.36
CA GLY A 122 5.58 -1.32 45.43
C GLY A 122 4.54 -0.50 44.69
N THR A 123 4.85 0.74 44.35
CA THR A 123 4.10 1.51 43.35
C THR A 123 4.80 1.33 42.03
N THR A 124 4.09 0.88 41.00
CA THR A 124 4.68 0.66 39.69
C THR A 124 3.82 1.36 38.65
N SER A 125 4.43 2.25 37.87
CA SER A 125 3.77 3.02 36.81
C SER A 125 4.15 2.46 35.44
N LEU A 126 3.15 2.31 34.58
CA LEU A 126 3.35 1.99 33.17
C LEU A 126 3.11 3.27 32.35
N THR A 127 4.19 3.84 31.81
CA THR A 127 4.11 4.99 30.90
C THR A 127 4.35 4.50 29.48
N THR A 128 3.33 4.60 28.62
CA THR A 128 3.46 4.28 27.20
C THR A 128 3.37 5.56 26.38
N ARG A 129 4.36 5.80 25.53
CA ARG A 129 4.33 6.88 24.55
C ARG A 129 3.70 6.32 23.28
N LEU A 130 2.52 6.81 22.93
CA LEU A 130 1.86 6.47 21.68
C LEU A 130 2.50 7.27 20.53
N PRO A 131 2.69 6.67 19.34
CA PRO A 131 3.12 7.42 18.16
C PRO A 131 1.96 8.29 17.64
N ASP A 132 2.26 9.53 17.29
CA ASP A 132 1.27 10.58 16.94
C ASP A 132 0.44 10.26 15.67
N SER A 133 0.89 9.33 14.83
CA SER A 133 0.38 9.11 13.47
C SER A 133 -0.43 7.81 13.27
N ILE A 134 -0.75 7.06 14.33
CA ILE A 134 -1.41 5.74 14.22
C ILE A 134 -2.70 5.70 15.04
N VAL A 135 -3.79 5.23 14.42
CA VAL A 135 -5.05 4.90 15.12
C VAL A 135 -4.81 3.69 16.01
N THR A 136 -4.43 3.95 17.26
CA THR A 136 -4.06 2.92 18.24
C THR A 136 -5.20 2.71 19.24
N LYS A 137 -5.64 1.46 19.44
CA LYS A 137 -6.62 1.10 20.49
C LYS A 137 -5.90 0.37 21.63
N PRO A 138 -5.62 1.03 22.75
CA PRO A 138 -4.95 0.38 23.87
C PRO A 138 -5.94 -0.45 24.70
N TYR A 139 -5.55 -1.69 25.03
CA TYR A 139 -6.25 -2.53 25.98
C TYR A 139 -5.36 -2.81 27.20
N TYR A 140 -5.88 -2.52 28.41
CA TYR A 140 -5.16 -2.70 29.67
C TYR A 140 -5.78 -3.85 30.46
N GLY A 141 -4.97 -4.82 30.87
CA GLY A 141 -5.37 -5.91 31.77
C GLY A 141 -4.52 -5.91 33.04
N THR A 142 -5.15 -5.89 34.20
CA THR A 142 -4.47 -5.83 35.49
C THR A 142 -4.92 -6.98 36.38
N ALA A 143 -3.99 -7.72 36.97
CA ALA A 143 -4.28 -8.79 37.91
C ALA A 143 -3.73 -8.41 39.29
N THR A 144 -4.61 -8.18 40.27
CA THR A 144 -4.24 -7.70 41.60
C THR A 144 -4.27 -8.84 42.62
N GLY A 145 -3.13 -9.09 43.27
CA GLY A 145 -3.03 -9.83 44.53
C GLY A 145 -3.18 -8.88 45.74
N LYS A 146 -3.78 -9.37 46.84
CA LYS A 146 -4.36 -8.60 47.96
C LYS A 146 -3.52 -7.38 48.44
N LEU A 147 -4.15 -6.19 48.37
CA LEU A 147 -3.80 -4.85 48.90
C LEU A 147 -2.68 -4.08 48.17
N GLY A 148 -3.06 -3.26 47.18
CA GLY A 148 -2.23 -2.26 46.49
C GLY A 148 -3.10 -1.19 45.81
N ASN A 149 -2.57 0.02 45.61
CA ASN A 149 -3.23 1.13 44.90
C ASN A 149 -2.54 1.35 43.55
N MET A 150 -3.31 1.34 42.45
CA MET A 150 -2.80 1.47 41.09
C MET A 150 -3.25 2.78 40.44
N THR A 151 -2.32 3.48 39.78
CA THR A 151 -2.59 4.70 38.98
C THR A 151 -2.14 4.49 37.54
N LEU A 152 -3.10 4.53 36.61
CA LEU A 152 -2.85 4.45 35.16
C LEU A 152 -2.88 5.87 34.58
N THR A 153 -1.78 6.28 33.93
CA THR A 153 -1.70 7.59 33.26
C THR A 153 -1.32 7.39 31.79
N THR A 154 -2.22 7.78 30.88
CA THR A 154 -1.93 7.81 29.43
C THR A 154 -1.55 9.25 29.07
N LEU A 155 -0.38 9.45 28.46
CA LEU A 155 0.02 10.73 27.90
C LEU A 155 -0.26 10.72 26.40
N ARG A 156 -0.93 11.77 25.94
CA ARG A 156 -1.40 11.93 24.56
C ARG A 156 -0.50 12.91 23.82
#